data_AF-C2Y4D6-F1
#
_entry.id   AF-C2Y4D6-F1
#
_cell.length_a   1.000
_cell.length_b   1.000
_cell.length_c   1.000
_cell.angle_alpha   90.00
_cell.angle_beta   90.00
_cell.angle_gamma   90.00
#
_symmetry.space_group_name_H-M   'P 1'
#
loop_
_entity.id
_entity.type
_entity.pdbx_description
1 polymer ?
#
loop_
_entity_poly.entity_id
_entity_poly.type
_entity_poly.pdbx_seq_one_letter_code
_entity_poly.pdbx_strand_id
1 'polypeptide(L)'
;MEISKSDTKMLKGAAILLMLLLHLFARKEVNGMYETFLTINGTPLVYYLALFGDACVPIYCFVSGYGLYVIFYKEQRLNVSRNCIRILKLLMNYWVVLVLFIVVGFFAGKSEVFSGGIIKFLLNVFVLSSSYNGAWWFLQTYIILVFLAPLLTKMVRKYNSISLLLVFGTIYLVSYIQRIKNVLDVGHHTILGMSVNAVVLVGTSLLPFIVGTIFAKEKIYSKLYNKFYYMPYKNILCAIGIIMLIVLHAFYESMIIAPFTAIAFISFFILMNKSSVIQHILAFLGEHSTNIWLTHMFFYMSIFPGLIFAPKYPIIIFIWLITLCIASSYVINYIYKPIERMIDNRSFIARDNQRAIG
;
A
#
# COMPACT_ATOMS: atom_id res chain seq x y z
N MET A 1 -18.69 -7.20 15.20
CA MET A 1 -17.72 -6.08 15.20
C MET A 1 -17.26 -5.87 13.77
N GLU A 2 -17.27 -4.64 13.26
CA GLU A 2 -16.81 -4.28 11.91
C GLU A 2 -15.49 -3.48 11.98
N ILE A 3 -14.74 -3.39 10.88
CA ILE A 3 -13.47 -2.66 10.84
C ILE A 3 -13.74 -1.17 11.09
N SER A 4 -13.14 -0.63 12.16
CA SER A 4 -13.21 0.78 12.50
C SER A 4 -12.17 1.63 11.74
N LYS A 5 -12.28 2.96 11.86
CA LYS A 5 -11.23 3.87 11.37
C LYS A 5 -9.89 3.65 12.09
N SER A 6 -9.92 3.25 13.37
CA SER A 6 -8.70 2.94 14.14
C SER A 6 -8.03 1.69 13.59
N ASP A 7 -8.81 0.64 13.38
CA ASP A 7 -8.33 -0.62 12.79
C ASP A 7 -7.70 -0.39 11.40
N THR A 8 -8.35 0.46 10.59
CA THR A 8 -7.82 0.89 9.30
C THR A 8 -6.45 1.57 9.43
N LYS A 9 -6.26 2.48 10.41
CA LYS A 9 -4.94 3.10 10.65
C LYS A 9 -3.91 2.06 11.06
N MET A 10 -4.27 1.15 11.98
CA MET A 10 -3.37 0.11 12.44
C MET A 10 -2.97 -0.87 11.33
N LEU A 11 -3.91 -1.25 10.45
CA LEU A 11 -3.62 -2.08 9.28
C LEU A 11 -2.66 -1.39 8.31
N LYS A 12 -2.79 -0.07 8.11
CA LYS A 12 -1.81 0.71 7.34
C LYS A 12 -0.44 0.75 8.01
N GLY A 13 -0.41 0.86 9.33
CA GLY A 13 0.81 0.75 10.14
C GLY A 13 1.50 -0.60 9.96
N ALA A 14 0.75 -1.69 10.00
CA ALA A 14 1.30 -3.02 9.71
C ALA A 14 1.78 -3.14 8.25
N ALA A 15 0.98 -2.68 7.29
CA ALA A 15 1.31 -2.72 5.87
C ALA A 15 2.56 -1.89 5.54
N ILE A 16 2.78 -0.74 6.17
CA ILE A 16 3.98 0.05 5.92
C ILE A 16 5.24 -0.61 6.49
N LEU A 17 5.16 -1.28 7.64
CA LEU A 17 6.26 -2.07 8.17
C LEU A 17 6.61 -3.25 7.25
N LEU A 18 5.59 -3.96 6.76
CA LEU A 18 5.74 -5.04 5.78
C LEU A 18 6.38 -4.55 4.47
N MET A 19 5.97 -3.38 3.98
CA MET A 19 6.56 -2.75 2.79
C MET A 19 8.04 -2.44 2.98
N LEU A 20 8.42 -1.83 4.11
CA LEU A 20 9.84 -1.54 4.40
C LEU A 20 10.67 -2.82 4.54
N LEU A 21 10.11 -3.87 5.15
CA LEU A 21 10.79 -5.15 5.34
C LEU A 21 11.09 -5.80 3.99
N LEU A 22 10.08 -5.85 3.11
CA LEU A 22 10.22 -6.34 1.73
C LEU A 22 11.34 -5.61 0.99
N HIS A 23 11.29 -4.28 0.96
CA HIS A 23 12.24 -3.49 0.16
C HIS A 23 13.67 -3.51 0.69
N LEU A 24 13.86 -3.57 2.01
CA LEU A 24 15.20 -3.67 2.59
C LEU A 24 15.80 -5.06 2.40
N PHE A 25 15.05 -6.13 2.69
CA PHE A 25 15.64 -7.44 2.94
C PHE A 25 15.18 -8.56 2.00
N ALA A 26 14.19 -8.35 1.11
CA ALA A 26 13.78 -9.38 0.13
C ALA A 26 14.76 -9.47 -1.06
N ARG A 27 16.03 -9.70 -0.76
CA ARG A 27 17.11 -10.00 -1.70
C ARG A 27 17.87 -11.23 -1.23
N LYS A 28 18.17 -12.15 -2.14
CA LYS A 28 18.98 -13.34 -1.84
C LYS A 28 20.47 -12.98 -1.74
N GLU A 29 20.93 -12.12 -2.63
CA GLU A 29 22.29 -11.61 -2.66
C GLU A 29 22.42 -10.34 -1.81
N VAL A 30 23.13 -10.45 -0.69
CA VAL A 30 23.30 -9.36 0.28
C VAL A 30 24.50 -8.48 -0.04
N ASN A 31 25.52 -9.00 -0.75
CA ASN A 31 26.70 -8.24 -1.22
C ASN A 31 27.33 -7.35 -0.13
N GLY A 32 27.40 -7.85 1.11
CA GLY A 32 27.99 -7.12 2.25
C GLY A 32 27.21 -5.89 2.74
N MET A 33 25.97 -5.69 2.29
CA MET A 33 25.12 -4.57 2.76
C MET A 33 24.79 -4.68 4.25
N TYR A 34 24.59 -5.90 4.74
CA TYR A 34 24.28 -6.18 6.14
C TYR A 34 24.73 -7.59 6.53
N GLU A 35 24.84 -7.83 7.83
CA GLU A 35 25.21 -9.11 8.42
C GLU A 35 24.09 -10.15 8.27
N THR A 36 24.46 -11.37 7.94
CA THR A 36 23.55 -12.50 7.72
C THR A 36 23.83 -13.61 8.75
N PHE A 37 23.28 -13.47 9.96
CA PHE A 37 23.52 -14.41 11.07
C PHE A 37 22.97 -15.81 10.84
N LEU A 38 21.75 -15.89 10.29
CA LEU A 38 21.04 -17.13 10.07
C LEU A 38 20.78 -17.27 8.57
N THR A 39 21.20 -18.40 8.00
CA THR A 39 20.99 -18.73 6.59
C THR A 39 20.35 -20.09 6.46
N ILE A 40 19.38 -20.23 5.56
CA ILE A 40 18.76 -21.49 5.15
C ILE A 40 19.19 -21.73 3.70
N ASN A 41 19.90 -22.84 3.44
CA ASN A 41 20.42 -23.17 2.10
C ASN A 41 21.17 -22.01 1.43
N GLY A 42 22.02 -21.29 2.19
CA GLY A 42 22.78 -20.14 1.71
C GLY A 42 21.98 -18.84 1.54
N THR A 43 20.66 -18.86 1.75
CA THR A 43 19.81 -17.66 1.71
C THR A 43 19.57 -17.11 3.13
N PRO A 44 19.73 -15.81 3.39
CA PRO A 44 19.51 -15.23 4.72
C PRO A 44 18.09 -15.47 5.24
N LEU A 45 17.91 -15.81 6.52
CA LEU A 45 16.59 -15.98 7.13
C LEU A 45 15.70 -14.74 6.98
N VAL A 46 16.30 -13.55 7.06
CA VAL A 46 15.61 -12.27 6.91
C VAL A 46 14.95 -12.11 5.53
N TYR A 47 15.46 -12.76 4.49
CA TYR A 47 14.85 -12.80 3.16
C TYR A 47 13.45 -13.42 3.23
N TYR A 48 13.32 -14.58 3.87
CA TYR A 48 12.05 -15.30 3.98
C TYR A 48 11.01 -14.54 4.82
N LEU A 49 11.46 -13.84 5.86
CA LEU A 49 10.60 -12.94 6.63
C LEU A 49 10.15 -11.74 5.79
N ALA A 50 11.05 -11.17 4.99
CA ALA A 50 10.79 -10.02 4.15
C ALA A 50 9.90 -10.30 2.97
N LEU A 51 9.95 -11.51 2.44
CA LEU A 51 9.09 -11.97 1.35
C LEU A 51 7.60 -11.83 1.70
N PHE A 52 7.21 -12.15 2.94
CA PHE A 52 5.84 -11.93 3.44
C PHE A 52 5.39 -10.46 3.38
N GLY A 53 6.34 -9.52 3.24
CA GLY A 53 6.06 -8.11 3.10
C GLY A 53 5.33 -7.72 1.80
N ASP A 54 5.30 -8.60 0.79
CA ASP A 54 4.55 -8.38 -0.46
C ASP A 54 3.02 -8.30 -0.26
N ALA A 55 2.53 -8.75 0.90
CA ALA A 55 1.16 -8.58 1.37
C ALA A 55 0.78 -7.10 1.60
N CYS A 56 1.75 -6.18 1.68
CA CYS A 56 1.49 -4.76 1.97
C CYS A 56 0.51 -4.10 0.99
N VAL A 57 0.70 -4.27 -0.31
CA VAL A 57 -0.15 -3.65 -1.35
C VAL A 57 -1.58 -4.22 -1.27
N PRO A 58 -1.79 -5.55 -1.25
CA PRO A 58 -3.12 -6.12 -1.02
C PRO A 58 -3.81 -5.63 0.26
N ILE A 59 -3.10 -5.40 1.36
CA ILE A 59 -3.69 -4.82 2.59
C ILE A 59 -4.23 -3.40 2.31
N TYR A 60 -3.45 -2.54 1.63
CA TYR A 60 -3.90 -1.20 1.25
C TYR A 60 -5.11 -1.25 0.30
N CYS A 61 -5.11 -2.16 -0.67
CA CYS A 61 -6.23 -2.37 -1.59
C CYS A 61 -7.50 -2.81 -0.86
N PHE A 62 -7.38 -3.82 0.02
CA PHE A 62 -8.49 -4.33 0.83
C PHE A 62 -9.13 -3.23 1.69
N VAL A 63 -8.31 -2.51 2.45
CA VAL A 63 -8.76 -1.43 3.34
C VAL A 63 -9.41 -0.30 2.53
N SER A 64 -8.90 -0.01 1.33
CA SER A 64 -9.48 0.99 0.44
C SER A 64 -10.86 0.57 -0.09
N GLY A 65 -11.00 -0.67 -0.56
CA GLY A 65 -12.28 -1.21 -1.00
C GLY A 65 -13.32 -1.25 0.11
N TYR A 66 -12.93 -1.73 1.30
CA TYR A 66 -13.79 -1.75 2.49
C TYR A 66 -14.26 -0.34 2.87
N GLY A 67 -13.33 0.60 3.01
CA GLY A 67 -13.64 1.97 3.42
C GLY A 67 -14.50 2.74 2.42
N LEU A 68 -14.23 2.59 1.12
CA LEU A 68 -15.03 3.23 0.06
C LEU A 68 -16.45 2.66 0.00
N TYR A 69 -16.62 1.36 0.20
CA TYR A 69 -17.95 0.73 0.30
C TYR A 69 -18.75 1.29 1.48
N VAL A 70 -18.15 1.37 2.67
CA VAL A 70 -18.82 1.88 3.88
C VAL A 70 -19.26 3.33 3.70
N ILE A 71 -18.43 4.18 3.09
CA ILE A 71 -18.79 5.57 2.79
C ILE A 71 -19.96 5.61 1.81
N PHE A 72 -19.90 4.83 0.74
CA PHE A 72 -20.96 4.79 -0.26
C PHE A 72 -22.30 4.31 0.33
N TYR A 73 -22.28 3.28 1.18
CA TYR A 73 -23.49 2.75 1.81
C TYR A 73 -24.17 3.79 2.70
N LYS A 74 -23.40 4.58 3.45
CA LYS A 74 -23.94 5.62 4.34
C LYS A 74 -24.59 6.79 3.60
N GLU A 75 -24.09 7.15 2.43
CA GLU A 75 -24.50 8.38 1.75
C GLU A 75 -25.46 8.16 0.58
N GLN A 76 -25.68 6.90 0.17
CA GLN A 76 -26.50 6.49 -0.98
C GLN A 76 -26.22 7.20 -2.32
N ARG A 77 -25.24 8.10 -2.38
CA ARG A 77 -24.78 8.80 -3.58
C ARG A 77 -23.26 8.72 -3.66
N LEU A 78 -22.77 8.37 -4.85
CA LEU A 78 -21.35 8.46 -5.18
C LEU A 78 -21.03 9.91 -5.45
N ASN A 79 -20.38 10.57 -4.50
CA ASN A 79 -19.91 11.91 -4.73
C ASN A 79 -18.52 11.81 -5.38
N VAL A 80 -18.48 11.70 -6.72
CA VAL A 80 -17.23 11.66 -7.53
C VAL A 80 -16.30 12.81 -7.12
N SER A 81 -16.86 13.98 -6.80
CA SER A 81 -16.16 15.13 -6.23
C SER A 81 -15.30 14.78 -5.01
N ARG A 82 -15.78 13.91 -4.10
CA ARG A 82 -15.01 13.46 -2.92
C ARG A 82 -13.83 12.57 -3.27
N ASN A 83 -14.02 11.68 -4.25
CA ASN A 83 -12.92 10.85 -4.74
C ASN A 83 -11.86 11.72 -5.41
N CYS A 84 -12.26 12.74 -6.18
CA CYS A 84 -11.35 13.73 -6.73
C CYS A 84 -10.60 14.52 -5.65
N ILE A 85 -11.29 14.99 -4.60
CA ILE A 85 -10.64 15.68 -3.46
C ILE A 85 -9.62 14.76 -2.77
N ARG A 86 -9.97 13.48 -2.57
CA ARG A 86 -9.08 12.49 -1.96
C ARG A 86 -7.83 12.25 -2.80
N ILE A 87 -7.99 12.14 -4.12
CA ILE A 87 -6.89 12.01 -5.07
C ILE A 87 -6.03 13.28 -5.06
N LEU A 88 -6.65 14.46 -5.12
CA LEU A 88 -5.93 15.74 -5.10
C LEU A 88 -5.08 15.89 -3.84
N LYS A 89 -5.64 15.55 -2.66
CA LYS A 89 -4.89 15.56 -1.41
C LYS A 89 -3.66 14.64 -1.45
N LEU A 90 -3.80 13.44 -2.01
CA LEU A 90 -2.68 12.51 -2.18
C LEU A 90 -1.64 13.05 -3.16
N LEU A 91 -2.08 13.63 -4.28
CA LEU A 91 -1.21 14.23 -5.30
C LEU A 91 -0.46 15.45 -4.78
N MET A 92 -1.10 16.32 -3.99
CA MET A 92 -0.42 17.45 -3.35
C MET A 92 0.69 16.98 -2.41
N ASN A 93 0.42 15.94 -1.59
CA ASN A 93 1.45 15.37 -0.73
C ASN A 93 2.59 14.78 -1.57
N TYR A 94 2.25 14.02 -2.61
CA TYR A 94 3.22 13.50 -3.57
C TYR A 94 4.09 14.59 -4.20
N TRP A 95 3.50 15.70 -4.69
CA TRP A 95 4.25 16.79 -5.29
C TRP A 95 5.15 17.52 -4.30
N VAL A 96 4.72 17.66 -3.03
CA VAL A 96 5.60 18.16 -1.96
C VAL A 96 6.81 17.24 -1.81
N VAL A 97 6.61 15.92 -1.75
CA VAL A 97 7.73 14.96 -1.66
C VAL A 97 8.63 15.02 -2.90
N LEU A 98 8.04 15.08 -4.10
CA LEU A 98 8.76 15.15 -5.37
C LEU A 98 9.71 16.36 -5.39
N VAL A 99 9.20 17.56 -5.12
CA VAL A 99 10.01 18.78 -5.12
C VAL A 99 11.06 18.74 -4.00
N LEU A 100 10.67 18.32 -2.80
CA LEU A 100 11.59 18.26 -1.64
C LEU A 100 12.77 17.33 -1.91
N PHE A 101 12.53 16.13 -2.45
CA PHE A 101 13.61 15.17 -2.71
C PHE A 101 14.45 15.49 -3.95
N ILE A 102 13.92 16.24 -4.92
CA ILE A 102 14.74 16.83 -6.00
C ILE A 102 15.77 17.80 -5.39
N VAL A 103 15.33 18.69 -4.49
CA VAL A 103 16.21 19.65 -3.80
C VAL A 103 17.23 18.93 -2.93
N VAL A 104 16.80 17.96 -2.12
CA VAL A 104 17.70 17.15 -1.28
C VAL A 104 18.72 16.39 -2.13
N GLY A 105 18.29 15.79 -3.24
CA GLY A 105 19.19 15.09 -4.17
C GLY A 105 20.23 16.01 -4.78
N PHE A 106 19.85 17.24 -5.14
CA PHE A 106 20.80 18.25 -5.63
C PHE A 106 21.87 18.58 -4.57
N PHE A 107 21.47 18.89 -3.34
CA PHE A 107 22.42 19.20 -2.25
C PHE A 107 23.26 18.00 -1.80
N ALA A 108 22.75 16.78 -1.94
CA ALA A 108 23.49 15.55 -1.65
C ALA A 108 24.46 15.14 -2.77
N GLY A 109 24.55 15.89 -3.87
CA GLY A 109 25.36 15.53 -5.04
C GLY A 109 24.85 14.29 -5.76
N LYS A 110 23.53 14.05 -5.71
CA LYS A 110 22.79 12.92 -6.29
C LYS A 110 21.75 13.37 -7.33
N SER A 111 22.06 14.43 -8.07
CA SER A 111 21.15 15.01 -9.08
C SER A 111 20.90 14.06 -10.25
N GLU A 112 21.79 13.10 -10.50
CA GLU A 112 21.66 12.07 -11.53
C GLU A 112 20.42 11.19 -11.33
N VAL A 113 19.96 11.02 -10.09
CA VAL A 113 18.70 10.30 -9.76
C VAL A 113 17.50 10.94 -10.45
N PHE A 114 17.53 12.26 -10.65
CA PHE A 114 16.45 13.04 -11.24
C PHE A 114 16.69 13.42 -12.71
N SER A 115 17.74 12.87 -13.33
CA SER A 115 18.08 13.11 -14.74
C SER A 115 17.02 12.58 -15.72
N GLY A 116 16.99 13.16 -16.93
CA GLY A 116 16.07 12.78 -18.02
C GLY A 116 15.22 13.92 -18.60
N GLY A 117 15.54 15.17 -18.24
CA GLY A 117 14.94 16.37 -18.83
C GLY A 117 13.49 16.61 -18.47
N ILE A 118 12.90 17.63 -19.11
CA ILE A 118 11.54 18.11 -18.79
C ILE A 118 10.47 17.05 -19.05
N ILE A 119 10.63 16.20 -20.07
CA ILE A 119 9.66 15.15 -20.40
C ILE A 119 9.54 14.14 -19.25
N LYS A 120 10.67 13.63 -18.76
CA LYS A 120 10.67 12.65 -17.66
C LYS A 120 10.17 13.27 -16.36
N PHE A 121 10.48 14.55 -16.11
CA PHE A 121 9.92 15.29 -14.99
C PHE A 121 8.39 15.35 -15.09
N LEU A 122 7.84 15.78 -16.24
CA LEU A 122 6.38 15.84 -16.46
C LEU A 122 5.72 14.45 -16.31
N LEU A 123 6.35 13.40 -16.82
CA LEU A 123 5.84 12.04 -16.64
C LEU A 123 5.75 11.63 -15.17
N ASN A 124 6.70 12.02 -14.31
CA ASN A 124 6.60 11.78 -12.86
C ASN A 124 5.53 12.69 -12.23
N VAL A 125 5.48 13.98 -12.58
CA VAL A 125 4.46 14.93 -12.07
C VAL A 125 3.03 14.42 -12.32
N PHE A 126 2.77 13.86 -13.51
CA PHE A 126 1.47 13.29 -13.88
C PHE A 126 1.30 11.81 -13.50
N VAL A 127 2.24 11.23 -12.75
CA VAL A 127 2.18 9.84 -12.29
C VAL A 127 2.08 8.82 -13.45
N LEU A 128 2.69 9.15 -14.57
CA LEU A 128 2.82 8.28 -15.75
C LEU A 128 4.16 7.53 -15.78
N SER A 129 5.11 7.94 -14.93
CA SER A 129 6.39 7.28 -14.73
C SER A 129 6.74 7.24 -13.24
N SER A 130 7.34 6.14 -12.80
CA SER A 130 7.92 5.96 -11.46
C SER A 130 9.45 5.96 -11.53
N SER A 131 10.02 6.73 -12.45
CA SER A 131 11.45 6.64 -12.78
C SER A 131 12.36 7.34 -11.76
N TYR A 132 11.84 8.27 -10.97
CA TYR A 132 12.59 8.88 -9.86
C TYR A 132 12.54 8.05 -8.58
N ASN A 133 11.51 7.22 -8.42
CA ASN A 133 11.37 6.31 -7.29
C ASN A 133 10.46 5.15 -7.69
N GLY A 134 11.03 3.95 -7.75
CA GLY A 134 10.36 2.76 -8.26
C GLY A 134 9.06 2.44 -7.52
N ALA A 135 8.99 2.68 -6.20
CA ALA A 135 7.82 2.36 -5.39
C ALA A 135 6.58 3.23 -5.70
N TRP A 136 6.74 4.31 -6.46
CA TRP A 136 5.64 5.19 -6.85
C TRP A 136 4.71 4.61 -7.90
N TRP A 137 5.03 3.46 -8.51
CA TRP A 137 4.16 2.76 -9.47
C TRP A 137 2.72 2.61 -8.95
N PHE A 138 2.57 2.37 -7.64
CA PHE A 138 1.27 2.13 -7.01
C PHE A 138 0.40 3.39 -6.94
N LEU A 139 0.97 4.59 -7.08
CA LEU A 139 0.20 5.85 -7.07
C LEU A 139 -0.79 5.89 -8.24
N GLN A 140 -0.33 5.53 -9.44
CA GLN A 140 -1.17 5.46 -10.65
C GLN A 140 -2.28 4.42 -10.46
N THR A 141 -1.91 3.22 -9.99
CA THR A 141 -2.83 2.12 -9.71
C THR A 141 -3.92 2.54 -8.73
N TYR A 142 -3.55 3.20 -7.63
CA TYR A 142 -4.50 3.67 -6.62
C TYR A 142 -5.48 4.71 -7.18
N ILE A 143 -5.00 5.67 -7.96
CA ILE A 143 -5.85 6.68 -8.61
C ILE A 143 -6.91 6.01 -9.50
N ILE A 144 -6.49 5.05 -10.34
CA ILE A 144 -7.41 4.30 -11.20
C ILE A 144 -8.42 3.51 -10.36
N LEU A 145 -7.98 2.82 -9.30
CA LEU A 145 -8.88 2.08 -8.40
C LEU A 145 -9.91 2.99 -7.73
N VAL A 146 -9.54 4.19 -7.29
CA VAL A 146 -10.46 5.15 -6.67
C VAL A 146 -11.48 5.69 -7.69
N PHE A 147 -11.09 5.88 -8.95
CA PHE A 147 -12.02 6.23 -10.03
C PHE A 147 -12.95 5.07 -10.41
N LEU A 148 -12.46 3.82 -10.36
CA LEU A 148 -13.27 2.62 -10.61
C LEU A 148 -14.17 2.24 -9.43
N ALA A 149 -13.83 2.65 -8.20
CA ALA A 149 -14.55 2.28 -6.99
C ALA A 149 -16.09 2.49 -7.04
N PRO A 150 -16.63 3.59 -7.62
CA PRO A 150 -18.06 3.76 -7.83
C PRO A 150 -18.70 2.62 -8.63
N LEU A 151 -18.07 2.23 -9.74
CA LEU A 151 -18.54 1.16 -10.61
C LEU A 151 -18.42 -0.19 -9.92
N LEU A 152 -17.25 -0.50 -9.35
CA LEU A 152 -16.97 -1.75 -8.65
C LEU A 152 -17.94 -1.94 -7.48
N THR A 153 -18.24 -0.88 -6.73
CA THR A 153 -19.19 -0.93 -5.61
C THR A 153 -20.61 -1.22 -6.08
N LYS A 154 -21.06 -0.62 -7.20
CA LYS A 154 -22.36 -0.94 -7.81
C LYS A 154 -22.42 -2.41 -8.25
N MET A 155 -21.36 -2.92 -8.86
CA MET A 155 -21.25 -4.34 -9.23
C MET A 155 -21.35 -5.25 -8.00
N VAL A 156 -20.62 -4.94 -6.93
CA VAL A 156 -20.64 -5.73 -5.69
C VAL A 156 -22.03 -5.77 -5.05
N ARG A 157 -22.80 -4.68 -5.11
CA ARG A 157 -24.20 -4.67 -4.64
C ARG A 157 -25.14 -5.51 -5.50
N LYS A 158 -24.95 -5.48 -6.82
CA LYS A 158 -25.85 -6.12 -7.79
C LYS A 158 -25.65 -7.63 -7.89
N TYR A 159 -24.41 -8.10 -7.86
CA TYR A 159 -24.06 -9.49 -8.15
C TYR A 159 -23.74 -10.28 -6.87
N ASN A 160 -23.83 -11.60 -6.98
CA ASN A 160 -23.46 -12.53 -5.91
C ASN A 160 -21.95 -12.48 -5.64
N SER A 161 -21.59 -12.57 -4.36
CA SER A 161 -20.21 -12.44 -3.89
C SER A 161 -19.29 -13.55 -4.43
N ILE A 162 -19.78 -14.79 -4.56
CA ILE A 162 -19.00 -15.91 -5.12
C ILE A 162 -18.66 -15.68 -6.59
N SER A 163 -19.65 -15.27 -7.39
CA SER A 163 -19.45 -14.99 -8.82
C SER A 163 -18.42 -13.87 -9.04
N LEU A 164 -18.45 -12.83 -8.20
CA LEU A 164 -17.46 -11.76 -8.25
C LEU A 164 -16.06 -12.24 -7.88
N LEU A 165 -15.93 -13.09 -6.86
CA LEU A 165 -14.63 -13.68 -6.49
C LEU A 165 -14.05 -14.53 -7.63
N LEU A 166 -14.89 -15.29 -8.35
CA LEU A 166 -14.44 -16.04 -9.53
C LEU A 166 -13.95 -15.10 -10.65
N VAL A 167 -14.75 -14.08 -11.00
CA VAL A 167 -14.39 -13.13 -12.06
C VAL A 167 -13.11 -12.37 -11.73
N PHE A 168 -13.02 -11.77 -10.54
CA PHE A 168 -11.83 -10.99 -10.15
C PHE A 168 -10.63 -11.88 -9.80
N GLY A 169 -10.85 -13.13 -9.39
CA GLY A 169 -9.82 -14.14 -9.29
C GLY A 169 -9.19 -14.47 -10.65
N THR A 170 -10.01 -14.67 -11.68
CA THR A 170 -9.52 -14.88 -13.05
C THR A 170 -8.77 -13.66 -13.57
N ILE A 171 -9.30 -12.45 -13.39
CA ILE A 171 -8.62 -11.20 -13.78
C ILE A 171 -7.25 -11.09 -13.09
N TYR A 172 -7.19 -11.41 -11.80
CA TYR A 172 -5.94 -11.43 -11.04
C TYR A 172 -4.93 -12.41 -11.64
N LEU A 173 -5.33 -13.66 -11.90
CA LEU A 173 -4.44 -14.69 -12.45
C LEU A 173 -3.92 -14.31 -13.84
N VAL A 174 -4.80 -13.86 -14.73
CA VAL A 174 -4.42 -13.42 -16.08
C VAL A 174 -3.44 -12.24 -16.01
N SER A 175 -3.74 -11.25 -15.16
CA SER A 175 -2.87 -10.08 -14.97
C SER A 175 -1.52 -10.47 -14.37
N TYR A 176 -1.51 -11.41 -13.42
CA TYR A 176 -0.28 -11.92 -12.82
C TYR A 176 0.60 -12.64 -13.85
N ILE A 177 -0.01 -13.52 -14.66
CA ILE A 177 0.70 -14.22 -15.73
C ILE A 177 1.28 -13.21 -16.73
N GLN A 178 0.49 -12.22 -17.15
CA GLN A 178 0.98 -11.16 -18.02
C GLN A 178 2.14 -10.37 -17.37
N ARG A 179 2.05 -10.06 -16.07
CA ARG A 179 3.09 -9.31 -15.35
C ARG A 179 4.44 -10.04 -15.32
N ILE A 180 4.41 -11.36 -15.11
CA ILE A 180 5.63 -12.17 -14.91
C ILE A 180 6.17 -12.72 -16.23
N LYS A 181 5.30 -13.19 -17.12
CA LYS A 181 5.71 -13.82 -18.39
C LYS A 181 5.71 -12.88 -19.59
N ASN A 182 5.14 -11.69 -19.46
CA ASN A 182 4.98 -10.70 -20.54
C ASN A 182 4.41 -11.31 -21.84
N VAL A 183 3.33 -12.09 -21.72
CA VAL A 183 2.74 -12.89 -22.83
C VAL A 183 2.30 -12.00 -24.01
N LEU A 184 1.67 -10.86 -23.71
CA LEU A 184 1.40 -9.80 -24.68
C LEU A 184 2.63 -8.91 -24.81
N ASP A 185 3.49 -9.21 -25.77
CA ASP A 185 4.59 -8.33 -26.17
C ASP A 185 4.07 -7.29 -27.16
N VAL A 186 4.13 -6.02 -26.78
CA VAL A 186 3.65 -4.88 -27.56
C VAL A 186 4.78 -4.18 -28.34
N GLY A 187 5.96 -4.80 -28.39
CA GLY A 187 7.12 -4.30 -29.14
C GLY A 187 7.56 -2.90 -28.68
N HIS A 188 7.98 -2.07 -29.64
CA HIS A 188 8.52 -0.72 -29.37
C HIS A 188 7.45 0.37 -29.14
N HIS A 189 6.16 0.01 -29.09
CA HIS A 189 5.09 0.99 -28.88
C HIS A 189 5.01 1.44 -27.42
N THR A 190 5.78 2.47 -27.06
CA THR A 190 5.93 2.98 -25.70
C THR A 190 4.60 3.28 -24.99
N ILE A 191 3.65 3.93 -25.68
CA ILE A 191 2.33 4.29 -25.11
C ILE A 191 1.47 3.04 -24.85
N LEU A 192 1.49 2.08 -25.77
CA LEU A 192 0.75 0.83 -25.63
C LEU A 192 1.34 0.00 -24.47
N GLY A 193 2.66 -0.07 -24.35
CA GLY A 193 3.35 -0.71 -23.23
C GLY A 193 3.03 -0.09 -21.87
N MET A 194 3.02 1.25 -21.79
CA MET A 194 2.58 1.95 -20.57
C MET A 194 1.14 1.61 -20.20
N SER A 195 0.25 1.55 -21.19
CA SER A 195 -1.17 1.23 -20.97
C SER A 195 -1.37 -0.21 -20.51
N VAL A 196 -0.70 -1.17 -21.15
CA VAL A 196 -0.72 -2.59 -20.74
C VAL A 196 -0.19 -2.75 -19.32
N ASN A 197 0.93 -2.10 -18.98
CA ASN A 197 1.47 -2.14 -17.63
C ASN A 197 0.48 -1.58 -16.60
N ALA A 198 -0.17 -0.44 -16.88
CA ALA A 198 -1.19 0.13 -15.99
C ALA A 198 -2.37 -0.84 -15.78
N VAL A 199 -2.87 -1.47 -16.85
CA VAL A 199 -3.95 -2.46 -16.78
C VAL A 199 -3.54 -3.67 -15.95
N VAL A 200 -2.33 -4.19 -16.13
CA VAL A 200 -1.79 -5.34 -15.39
C VAL A 200 -1.64 -5.03 -13.90
N LEU A 201 -1.12 -3.86 -13.54
CA LEU A 201 -0.96 -3.43 -12.15
C LEU A 201 -2.32 -3.21 -11.47
N VAL A 202 -3.30 -2.65 -12.18
CA VAL A 202 -4.69 -2.56 -11.70
C VAL A 202 -5.31 -3.94 -11.55
N GLY A 203 -5.17 -4.80 -12.56
CA GLY A 203 -5.70 -6.16 -12.57
C GLY A 203 -5.19 -7.01 -11.40
N THR A 204 -3.90 -6.93 -11.10
CA THR A 204 -3.31 -7.59 -9.92
C THR A 204 -3.76 -7.00 -8.57
N SER A 205 -4.29 -5.77 -8.57
CA SER A 205 -4.76 -5.07 -7.36
C SER A 205 -6.29 -5.15 -7.14
N LEU A 206 -7.05 -5.57 -8.15
CA LEU A 206 -8.52 -5.60 -8.10
C LEU A 206 -9.07 -6.66 -7.13
N LEU A 207 -8.48 -7.86 -7.09
CA LEU A 207 -8.95 -8.95 -6.22
C LEU A 207 -9.00 -8.53 -4.74
N PRO A 208 -7.90 -8.09 -4.09
CA PRO A 208 -7.96 -7.70 -2.68
C PRO A 208 -8.90 -6.51 -2.45
N PHE A 209 -9.01 -5.57 -3.40
CA PHE A 209 -9.95 -4.45 -3.32
C PHE A 209 -11.42 -4.91 -3.31
N ILE A 210 -11.79 -5.83 -4.20
CA ILE A 210 -13.13 -6.40 -4.28
C ILE A 210 -13.43 -7.25 -3.05
N VAL A 211 -12.47 -8.03 -2.56
CA VAL A 211 -12.63 -8.80 -1.32
C VAL A 211 -12.92 -7.84 -0.16
N GLY A 212 -12.18 -6.74 -0.01
CA GLY A 212 -12.48 -5.73 1.02
C GLY A 212 -13.89 -5.15 0.90
N THR A 213 -14.35 -4.90 -0.32
CA THR A 213 -15.71 -4.42 -0.62
C THR A 213 -16.77 -5.46 -0.25
N ILE A 214 -16.55 -6.73 -0.57
CA ILE A 214 -17.44 -7.86 -0.22
C ILE A 214 -17.49 -8.07 1.30
N PHE A 215 -16.35 -7.98 1.99
CA PHE A 215 -16.28 -8.10 3.44
C PHE A 215 -17.16 -7.05 4.13
N ALA A 216 -17.19 -5.82 3.61
CA ALA A 216 -18.07 -4.76 4.09
C ALA A 216 -19.56 -5.04 3.76
N LYS A 217 -19.86 -5.49 2.53
CA LYS A 217 -21.23 -5.85 2.10
C LYS A 217 -21.83 -6.96 2.97
N GLU A 218 -21.11 -8.06 3.11
CA GLU A 218 -21.59 -9.30 3.71
C GLU A 218 -21.39 -9.36 5.23
N LYS A 219 -20.84 -8.28 5.82
CA LYS A 219 -20.49 -8.16 7.24
C LYS A 219 -19.68 -9.36 7.74
N ILE A 220 -18.67 -9.76 6.94
CA ILE A 220 -17.88 -10.98 7.19
C ILE A 220 -17.16 -10.91 8.54
N TYR A 221 -16.68 -9.72 8.93
CA TYR A 221 -16.02 -9.56 10.23
C TYR A 221 -16.97 -9.75 11.40
N SER A 222 -18.22 -9.30 11.32
CA SER A 222 -19.18 -9.61 12.37
C SER A 222 -19.44 -11.12 12.50
N LYS A 223 -19.50 -11.85 11.38
CA LYS A 223 -19.64 -13.32 11.37
C LYS A 223 -18.41 -14.00 11.99
N LEU A 224 -17.21 -13.60 11.58
CA LEU A 224 -15.96 -14.12 12.13
C LEU A 224 -15.83 -13.82 13.62
N TYR A 225 -16.07 -12.58 14.02
CA TYR A 225 -15.98 -12.16 15.42
C TYR A 225 -16.89 -12.98 16.31
N ASN A 226 -18.16 -13.18 15.93
CA ASN A 226 -19.11 -13.95 16.72
C ASN A 226 -18.67 -15.42 16.90
N LYS A 227 -18.03 -16.00 15.89
CA LYS A 227 -17.51 -17.38 15.96
C LYS A 227 -16.26 -17.48 16.86
N PHE A 228 -15.40 -16.47 16.85
CA PHE A 228 -14.13 -16.45 17.58
C PHE A 228 -14.20 -15.79 18.96
N TYR A 229 -15.31 -15.14 19.32
CA TYR A 229 -15.43 -14.37 20.55
C TYR A 229 -15.21 -15.22 21.80
N TYR A 230 -15.73 -16.45 21.81
CA TYR A 230 -15.67 -17.38 22.93
C TYR A 230 -14.48 -18.36 22.87
N MET A 231 -13.60 -18.27 21.86
CA MET A 231 -12.49 -19.22 21.74
C MET A 231 -11.40 -18.92 22.79
N PRO A 232 -11.02 -19.91 23.62
CA PRO A 232 -9.88 -19.76 24.50
C PRO A 232 -8.60 -19.57 23.68
N TYR A 233 -7.65 -18.80 24.21
CA TYR A 233 -6.35 -18.56 23.58
C TYR A 233 -6.40 -17.93 22.16
N LYS A 234 -7.48 -17.19 21.83
CA LYS A 234 -7.67 -16.52 20.53
C LYS A 234 -6.42 -15.81 20.00
N ASN A 235 -5.70 -15.07 20.85
CA ASN A 235 -4.49 -14.36 20.46
C ASN A 235 -3.35 -15.30 20.03
N ILE A 236 -3.17 -16.42 20.74
CA ILE A 236 -2.16 -17.43 20.42
C ILE A 236 -2.50 -18.07 19.08
N LEU A 237 -3.77 -18.45 18.88
CA LEU A 237 -4.23 -19.04 17.62
C LEU A 237 -4.02 -18.10 16.42
N CYS A 238 -4.34 -16.81 16.58
CA CYS A 238 -4.09 -15.82 15.53
C CYS A 238 -2.59 -15.61 15.27
N ALA A 239 -1.76 -15.59 16.32
CA ALA A 239 -0.31 -15.47 16.18
C ALA A 239 0.27 -16.69 15.43
N ILE A 240 -0.15 -17.90 15.81
CA ILE A 240 0.20 -19.14 15.11
C ILE A 240 -0.26 -19.09 13.65
N GLY A 241 -1.47 -18.59 13.37
CA GLY A 241 -1.97 -18.37 12.02
C GLY A 241 -1.08 -17.45 11.19
N ILE A 242 -0.65 -16.31 11.76
CA ILE A 242 0.27 -15.37 11.09
C ILE A 242 1.63 -16.03 10.84
N ILE A 243 2.18 -16.76 11.83
CA ILE A 243 3.45 -17.49 11.67
C ILE A 243 3.33 -18.54 10.55
N MET A 244 2.22 -19.29 10.50
CA MET A 244 1.97 -20.23 9.42
C MET A 244 1.92 -19.55 8.05
N LEU A 245 1.32 -18.36 7.93
CA LEU A 245 1.32 -17.60 6.67
C LEU A 245 2.75 -17.24 6.23
N ILE A 246 3.61 -16.82 7.17
CA ILE A 246 5.02 -16.51 6.89
C ILE A 246 5.75 -17.78 6.42
N VAL A 247 5.56 -18.90 7.11
CA VAL A 247 6.19 -20.18 6.77
C VAL A 247 5.71 -20.68 5.40
N LEU A 248 4.40 -20.66 5.13
CA LEU A 248 3.84 -21.02 3.83
C LEU A 248 4.42 -20.17 2.71
N HIS A 249 4.57 -18.87 2.94
CA HIS A 249 5.18 -17.98 1.96
C HIS A 249 6.68 -18.23 1.77
N ALA A 250 7.39 -18.62 2.82
CA ALA A 250 8.79 -19.02 2.73
C ALA A 250 8.98 -20.28 1.85
N PHE A 251 8.02 -21.21 1.85
CA PHE A 251 8.03 -22.37 0.94
C PHE A 251 7.61 -22.02 -0.49
N TYR A 252 6.74 -21.03 -0.66
CA TYR A 252 6.22 -20.63 -1.96
C TYR A 252 6.60 -19.17 -2.26
N GLU A 253 7.80 -19.00 -2.84
CA GLU A 253 8.43 -17.70 -3.11
C GLU A 253 7.84 -16.96 -4.32
N SER A 254 6.52 -16.78 -4.36
CA SER A 254 5.83 -16.17 -5.49
C SER A 254 4.77 -15.18 -5.05
N MET A 255 4.76 -13.98 -5.64
CA MET A 255 3.79 -12.92 -5.32
C MET A 255 2.34 -13.28 -5.69
N ILE A 256 2.10 -14.41 -6.37
CA ILE A 256 0.75 -14.87 -6.72
C ILE A 256 -0.11 -15.20 -5.48
N ILE A 257 0.54 -15.53 -4.34
CA ILE A 257 -0.19 -15.80 -3.09
C ILE A 257 -0.44 -14.55 -2.25
N ALA A 258 0.20 -13.42 -2.57
CA ALA A 258 0.19 -12.21 -1.76
C ALA A 258 -1.22 -11.69 -1.39
N PRO A 259 -2.23 -11.69 -2.30
CA PRO A 259 -3.57 -11.28 -1.92
C PRO A 259 -4.22 -12.21 -0.89
N PHE A 260 -3.98 -13.52 -1.01
CA PHE A 260 -4.58 -14.52 -0.12
C PHE A 260 -3.93 -14.48 1.26
N THR A 261 -2.59 -14.40 1.32
CA THR A 261 -1.86 -14.23 2.58
C THR A 261 -2.22 -12.92 3.26
N ALA A 262 -2.40 -11.83 2.51
CA ALA A 262 -2.87 -10.57 3.04
C ALA A 262 -4.28 -10.65 3.63
N ILE A 263 -5.26 -11.24 2.93
CA ILE A 263 -6.64 -11.36 3.42
C ILE A 263 -6.69 -12.20 4.71
N ALA A 264 -5.93 -13.31 4.75
CA ALA A 264 -5.79 -14.13 5.94
C ALA A 264 -5.11 -13.37 7.09
N PHE A 265 -4.03 -12.64 6.79
CA PHE A 265 -3.34 -11.78 7.75
C PHE A 265 -4.28 -10.73 8.34
N ILE A 266 -5.04 -10.00 7.53
CA ILE A 266 -5.99 -8.99 8.01
C ILE A 266 -7.03 -9.65 8.93
N SER A 267 -7.50 -10.85 8.58
CA SER A 267 -8.48 -11.59 9.38
C SER A 267 -7.92 -11.93 10.77
N PHE A 268 -6.73 -12.54 10.84
CA PHE A 268 -6.07 -12.83 12.13
C PHE A 268 -5.72 -11.55 12.89
N PHE A 269 -5.20 -10.56 12.18
CA PHE A 269 -4.79 -9.28 12.77
C PHE A 269 -6.00 -8.58 13.39
N ILE A 270 -7.15 -8.48 12.74
CA ILE A 270 -8.32 -7.82 13.34
C ILE A 270 -8.89 -8.60 14.53
N LEU A 271 -8.85 -9.94 14.49
CA LEU A 271 -9.39 -10.78 15.57
C LEU A 271 -8.53 -10.73 16.85
N MET A 272 -7.23 -10.47 16.74
CA MET A 272 -6.32 -10.36 17.89
C MET A 272 -6.62 -9.15 18.77
N ASN A 273 -6.75 -9.40 20.08
CA ASN A 273 -6.74 -8.35 21.10
C ASN A 273 -5.30 -7.81 21.23
N LYS A 274 -5.11 -6.52 21.01
CA LYS A 274 -3.79 -5.86 21.12
C LYS A 274 -3.73 -5.01 22.38
N SER A 275 -2.55 -4.96 23.00
CA SER A 275 -2.30 -3.98 24.05
C SER A 275 -2.46 -2.56 23.52
N SER A 276 -2.79 -1.60 24.40
CA SER A 276 -2.90 -0.20 24.03
C SER A 276 -1.63 0.31 23.35
N VAL A 277 -0.45 -0.07 23.84
CA VAL A 277 0.86 0.32 23.27
C VAL A 277 0.97 -0.08 21.79
N ILE A 278 0.66 -1.34 21.45
CA ILE A 278 0.74 -1.82 20.06
C ILE A 278 -0.26 -1.05 19.17
N GLN A 279 -1.47 -0.80 19.67
CA GLN A 279 -2.47 -0.02 18.93
C GLN A 279 -1.97 1.39 18.62
N HIS A 280 -1.40 2.09 19.61
CA HIS A 280 -0.86 3.45 19.42
C HIS A 280 0.31 3.47 18.44
N ILE A 281 1.27 2.55 18.55
CA ILE A 281 2.42 2.46 17.64
C ILE A 281 1.95 2.24 16.20
N LEU A 282 1.07 1.25 15.97
CA LEU A 282 0.59 0.94 14.63
C LEU A 282 -0.30 2.05 14.06
N ALA A 283 -1.13 2.69 14.89
CA ALA A 283 -1.92 3.82 14.47
C ALA A 283 -1.04 5.01 14.08
N PHE A 284 0.00 5.32 14.88
CA PHE A 284 0.98 6.36 14.60
C PHE A 284 1.71 6.11 13.27
N LEU A 285 2.25 4.90 13.06
CA LEU A 285 2.86 4.52 11.79
C LEU A 285 1.87 4.60 10.63
N GLY A 286 0.61 4.25 10.87
CA GLY A 286 -0.49 4.37 9.91
C GLY A 286 -0.81 5.81 9.50
N GLU A 287 -0.59 6.78 10.38
CA GLU A 287 -0.75 8.21 10.08
C GLU A 287 0.39 8.75 9.22
N HIS A 288 1.62 8.27 9.45
CA HIS A 288 2.80 8.66 8.68
C HIS A 288 3.02 7.81 7.42
N SER A 289 2.18 6.80 7.19
CA SER A 289 2.45 5.72 6.22
C SER A 289 2.63 6.20 4.78
N THR A 290 1.86 7.20 4.35
CA THR A 290 1.98 7.78 2.99
C THR A 290 3.38 8.37 2.76
N ASN A 291 3.87 9.18 3.70
CA ASN A 291 5.18 9.82 3.56
C ASN A 291 6.31 8.80 3.68
N ILE A 292 6.18 7.81 4.56
CA ILE A 292 7.15 6.70 4.66
C ILE A 292 7.25 5.97 3.32
N TRP A 293 6.11 5.62 2.72
CA TRP A 293 6.08 4.97 1.40
C TRP A 293 6.69 5.87 0.31
N LEU A 294 6.36 7.15 0.28
CA LEU A 294 6.87 8.05 -0.75
C LEU A 294 8.38 8.29 -0.65
N THR A 295 8.98 8.12 0.53
CA THR A 295 10.37 8.54 0.77
C THR A 295 11.39 7.41 0.96
N HIS A 296 10.96 6.23 1.42
CA HIS A 296 11.89 5.18 1.85
C HIS A 296 12.96 4.77 0.81
N MET A 297 12.62 4.64 -0.49
CA MET A 297 13.60 4.28 -1.51
C MET A 297 14.68 5.35 -1.72
N PHE A 298 14.38 6.64 -1.50
CA PHE A 298 15.41 7.68 -1.56
C PHE A 298 16.47 7.45 -0.49
N PHE A 299 16.07 6.98 0.68
CA PHE A 299 17.00 6.68 1.76
C PHE A 299 17.80 5.41 1.47
N TYR A 300 17.18 4.25 1.29
CA TYR A 300 17.93 2.99 1.24
C TYR A 300 18.55 2.68 -0.13
N MET A 301 18.09 3.31 -1.22
CA MET A 301 18.50 2.95 -2.58
C MET A 301 19.12 4.12 -3.36
N SER A 302 18.43 5.27 -3.45
CA SER A 302 18.78 6.27 -4.46
C SER A 302 19.77 7.35 -3.99
N ILE A 303 19.56 7.92 -2.81
CA ILE A 303 20.32 9.10 -2.33
C ILE A 303 21.28 8.73 -1.20
N PHE A 304 20.79 8.01 -0.18
CA PHE A 304 21.55 7.75 1.05
C PHE A 304 21.80 6.25 1.40
N PRO A 305 22.05 5.34 0.43
CA PRO A 305 22.19 3.91 0.74
C PRO A 305 23.30 3.63 1.76
N GLY A 306 24.45 4.33 1.64
CA GLY A 306 25.56 4.20 2.59
C GLY A 306 25.19 4.57 4.03
N LEU A 307 24.34 5.59 4.22
CA LEU A 307 23.84 5.99 5.54
C LEU A 307 22.90 4.93 6.14
N ILE A 308 22.03 4.33 5.32
CA ILE A 308 21.05 3.35 5.78
C ILE A 308 21.72 2.03 6.17
N PHE A 309 22.70 1.58 5.39
CA PHE A 309 23.37 0.30 5.62
C PHE A 309 24.61 0.40 6.53
N ALA A 310 25.00 1.60 6.98
CA ALA A 310 26.13 1.81 7.90
C ALA A 310 26.05 0.95 9.18
N PRO A 311 24.88 0.74 9.83
CA PRO A 311 24.81 -0.08 11.04
C PRO A 311 25.06 -1.58 10.84
N LYS A 312 25.02 -2.08 9.60
CA LYS A 312 25.20 -3.51 9.23
C LYS A 312 24.22 -4.53 9.83
N TYR A 313 23.53 -4.28 10.94
CA TYR A 313 22.57 -5.23 11.53
C TYR A 313 21.15 -5.02 11.00
N PRO A 314 20.44 -6.05 10.47
CA PRO A 314 19.11 -5.89 9.85
C PRO A 314 18.07 -5.18 10.73
N ILE A 315 17.95 -5.54 12.01
CA ILE A 315 16.97 -4.91 12.92
C ILE A 315 17.30 -3.42 13.12
N ILE A 316 18.59 -3.09 13.27
CA ILE A 316 19.02 -1.70 13.46
C ILE A 316 18.79 -0.90 12.17
N ILE A 317 19.12 -1.46 11.01
CA ILE A 317 18.86 -0.85 9.69
C ILE A 317 17.36 -0.56 9.51
N PHE A 318 16.50 -1.50 9.90
CA PHE A 318 15.05 -1.35 9.81
C PHE A 318 14.53 -0.20 10.67
N ILE A 319 14.92 -0.17 11.95
CA ILE A 319 14.56 0.91 12.88
C ILE A 319 15.13 2.27 12.42
N TRP A 320 16.35 2.25 11.87
CA TRP A 320 17.03 3.43 11.36
C TRP A 320 16.29 4.04 10.17
N LEU A 321 15.90 3.22 9.19
CA LEU A 321 15.10 3.67 8.05
C LEU A 321 13.75 4.23 8.48
N ILE A 322 13.06 3.57 9.41
CA ILE A 322 11.77 4.04 9.95
C ILE A 322 11.94 5.42 10.58
N THR A 323 12.96 5.59 11.42
CA THR A 323 13.24 6.86 12.11
C THR A 323 13.45 8.00 11.11
N LEU A 324 14.27 7.78 10.07
CA LEU A 324 14.54 8.79 9.03
C LEU A 324 13.29 9.11 8.20
N CYS A 325 12.48 8.11 7.88
CA CYS A 325 11.21 8.30 7.16
C CYS A 325 10.16 9.03 8.00
N ILE A 326 10.12 8.82 9.32
CA ILE A 326 9.24 9.57 10.22
C ILE A 326 9.72 11.02 10.34
N ALA A 327 11.03 11.24 10.50
CA ALA A 327 11.60 12.58 10.54
C ALA A 327 11.28 13.37 9.25
N SER A 328 11.48 12.76 8.07
CA SER A 328 11.09 13.37 6.80
C SER A 328 9.58 13.60 6.71
N SER A 329 8.77 12.68 7.23
CA SER A 329 7.32 12.80 7.27
C SER A 329 6.85 14.02 8.06
N TYR A 330 7.52 14.40 9.17
CA TYR A 330 7.21 15.64 9.88
C TYR A 330 7.51 16.88 9.04
N VAL A 331 8.67 16.92 8.37
CA VAL A 331 9.05 18.04 7.47
C VAL A 331 8.05 18.17 6.32
N ILE A 332 7.70 17.06 5.67
CA ILE A 332 6.70 17.02 4.59
C ILE A 332 5.35 17.52 5.10
N ASN A 333 4.90 17.02 6.26
CA ASN A 333 3.61 17.41 6.84
C ASN A 333 3.55 18.88 7.26
N TYR A 334 4.67 19.50 7.62
CA TYR A 334 4.74 20.92 7.91
C TYR A 334 4.36 21.77 6.68
N ILE A 335 4.79 21.34 5.49
CA ILE A 335 4.48 22.00 4.21
C ILE A 335 3.08 21.59 3.70
N TYR A 336 2.75 20.30 3.81
CA TYR A 336 1.54 19.72 3.24
C TYR A 336 0.26 20.07 4.01
N LYS A 337 0.27 20.05 5.35
CA LYS A 337 -0.95 20.24 6.15
C LYS A 337 -1.65 21.60 5.92
N PRO A 338 -0.94 22.73 5.76
CA PRO A 338 -1.57 23.99 5.36
C PRO A 338 -2.33 23.88 4.04
N ILE A 339 -1.73 23.24 3.02
CA ILE A 339 -2.35 23.01 1.71
C ILE A 339 -3.59 22.13 1.85
N GLU A 340 -3.50 21.05 2.64
CA GLU A 340 -4.62 20.16 2.88
C GLU A 340 -5.82 20.90 3.51
N ARG A 341 -5.57 21.76 4.51
CA ARG A 341 -6.62 22.57 5.15
C ARG A 341 -7.27 23.54 4.16
N MET A 342 -6.51 24.14 3.25
CA MET A 342 -7.06 25.01 2.21
C MET A 342 -8.01 24.26 1.27
N ILE A 343 -7.64 23.03 0.88
CA ILE A 343 -8.49 22.16 0.05
C ILE A 343 -9.79 21.81 0.79
N ASP A 344 -9.69 21.45 2.08
CA ASP A 344 -10.85 21.11 2.89
C ASP A 344 -11.81 22.29 3.01
N ASN A 345 -11.31 23.48 3.34
CA ASN A 345 -12.13 24.69 3.46
C ASN A 345 -12.87 25.03 2.15
N ARG A 346 -12.17 24.99 1.00
CA ARG A 346 -12.81 25.23 -0.30
C ARG A 346 -13.86 24.17 -0.64
N SER A 347 -13.58 22.91 -0.31
CA SER A 347 -14.52 21.81 -0.56
C SER A 347 -15.76 21.88 0.32
N PHE A 348 -15.63 22.42 1.54
CA PHE A 348 -16.73 22.65 2.46
C PHE A 348 -17.64 23.77 1.94
N ILE A 349 -17.06 24.93 1.60
CA ILE A 349 -17.79 26.08 1.03
C ILE A 349 -18.56 25.68 -0.24
N ALA A 350 -17.94 24.91 -1.14
CA ALA A 350 -18.61 24.45 -2.36
C ALA A 350 -19.82 23.54 -2.09
N ARG A 351 -19.80 22.73 -1.02
CA ARG A 351 -20.92 21.85 -0.64
C ARG A 351 -22.04 22.61 0.04
N ASP A 352 -21.71 23.58 0.89
CA ASP A 352 -22.72 24.40 1.56
C ASP A 352 -23.46 25.27 0.55
N ASN A 353 -22.75 25.86 -0.43
CA ASN A 353 -23.40 26.59 -1.52
C ASN A 353 -24.32 25.69 -2.37
N GLN A 354 -23.95 24.42 -2.63
CA GLN A 354 -24.82 23.47 -3.34
C GLN A 354 -26.07 23.06 -2.54
N ARG A 355 -26.02 23.12 -1.21
CA ARG A 355 -27.17 22.85 -0.32
C ARG A 355 -28.06 24.06 -0.10
N ALA A 356 -27.55 25.27 -0.31
CA ALA A 356 -28.33 26.50 -0.18
C ALA A 356 -29.15 26.83 -1.44
N ILE A 357 -28.83 26.21 -2.59
CA ILE A 357 -29.44 26.48 -3.90
C ILE A 357 -30.47 25.40 -4.32
N GLY A 358 -30.61 24.30 -3.57
CA GLY A 358 -31.58 23.24 -3.82
C GLY A 358 -32.33 22.87 -2.56
#